data_AF-A0A9E4N8A9-F1
#
_entry.id   AF-A0A9E4N8A9-F1
#
_cell.length_a   1.000
_cell.length_b   1.000
_cell.length_c   1.000
_cell.angle_alpha   90.00
_cell.angle_beta   90.00
_cell.angle_gamma   90.00
#
_symmetry.space_group_name_H-M   'P 1'
#
loop_
_entity.id
_entity.type
_entity.pdbx_description
1 polymer ?
#
loop_
_entity_poly.entity_id
_entity_poly.type
_entity_poly.pdbx_seq_one_letter_code
_entity_poly.pdbx_strand_id
1 'polypeptide(L)'
;VIHSQVVARGNPPRLLDSSEVQLSYLATTDPSGSINSTSQNLAGSVNKTNFWSTNPNTGNSFVFDLFGDDPEPDEGLMFEQNMPGILNPYSANDPQPFNHYNEAKKWFSAEGIPILPIDDSGQLNAYPLMRVTAQASSSEDSLASLDVVLPVASEADCQNCHAAGEIAAPTDSEIPFELPDDINDANSVLQAAKQNILLLHDAEHATNLVASKPVLCASCHYSAALDLNGSGPSGSQLNQDSMSEVMHRHHGELTDENSGEPIFPSDGTLQETCYQCHPGKVTQCLRGAMGGAGIECADCHGSMLAVGREERSPWLDEPRCESCHTGDATSHLGSSIRLSQAWSDDIDTATPRIASNKRFAENDNTLYRNSLGHGGVACEGCHGSTHAIWPNANPQANDNLASIQLQGHAGTVSDCATCHTSLPLTLSGPHGMHNVNSRGWNLNHEDFYEADPNSCRSCHGTNLQGTVLSQTAADRTYLRDDDGERTISLAKGTAVSCTLCHEYPEEDD
;
A
#
# COMPACT_ATOMS: atom_id res chain seq x y z
N VAL A 1 2.22 -1.13 -9.84
CA VAL A 1 3.33 -0.15 -9.94
C VAL A 1 4.49 -0.64 -9.09
N ILE A 2 5.71 -0.59 -9.60
CA ILE A 2 6.93 -0.80 -8.82
C ILE A 2 7.80 0.45 -8.96
N HIS A 3 8.12 1.10 -7.84
CA HIS A 3 9.18 2.10 -7.76
C HIS A 3 10.38 1.49 -7.05
N SER A 4 11.59 1.73 -7.57
CA SER A 4 12.80 1.12 -7.02
C SER A 4 13.97 2.08 -7.01
N GLN A 5 14.63 2.17 -5.86
CA GLN A 5 15.88 2.91 -5.69
C GLN A 5 17.02 1.92 -5.43
N VAL A 6 18.18 2.15 -6.05
CA VAL A 6 19.37 1.33 -5.82
C VAL A 6 20.34 2.09 -4.93
N VAL A 7 20.63 1.54 -3.76
CA VAL A 7 21.57 2.13 -2.81
C VAL A 7 22.92 1.44 -2.94
N ALA A 8 23.94 2.16 -3.42
CA ALA A 8 25.32 1.73 -3.26
C ALA A 8 25.73 1.88 -1.80
N ARG A 9 25.97 0.74 -1.15
CA ARG A 9 26.40 0.69 0.24
C ARG A 9 27.76 1.39 0.40
N GLY A 10 27.91 2.19 1.45
CA GLY A 10 29.11 3.01 1.64
C GLY A 10 29.12 3.81 2.93
N ASN A 11 30.03 4.78 3.01
CA ASN A 11 30.10 5.78 4.07
C ASN A 11 30.51 7.16 3.49
N PRO A 12 29.54 8.02 3.10
CA PRO A 12 28.10 7.76 3.13
C PRO A 12 27.64 6.82 1.99
N PRO A 13 26.52 6.10 2.15
CA PRO A 13 25.83 5.45 1.04
C PRO A 13 25.34 6.48 0.02
N ARG A 14 25.08 6.04 -1.21
CA ARG A 14 24.52 6.91 -2.25
C ARG A 14 23.51 6.16 -3.12
N LEU A 15 22.54 6.90 -3.64
CA LEU A 15 21.63 6.41 -4.67
C LEU A 15 22.36 6.35 -6.02
N LEU A 16 22.17 5.25 -6.74
CA LEU A 16 22.64 5.07 -8.11
C LEU A 16 21.56 5.54 -9.10
N ASP A 17 22.00 6.04 -10.25
CA ASP A 17 21.11 6.48 -11.33
C ASP A 17 21.19 5.55 -12.56
N SER A 18 20.40 5.88 -13.59
CA SER A 18 20.30 5.11 -14.83
C SER A 18 21.58 5.13 -15.70
N SER A 19 22.57 5.98 -15.38
CA SER A 19 23.88 5.95 -16.04
C SER A 19 24.79 4.86 -15.46
N GLU A 20 24.53 4.44 -14.21
CA GLU A 20 25.38 3.50 -13.47
C GLU A 20 24.80 2.08 -13.43
N VAL A 21 23.47 1.97 -13.33
CA VAL A 21 22.77 0.68 -13.20
C VAL A 21 21.52 0.61 -14.07
N GLN A 22 21.17 -0.61 -14.44
CA GLN A 22 19.90 -0.97 -15.04
C GLN A 22 19.13 -1.87 -14.08
N LEU A 23 17.81 -1.75 -14.09
CA LEU A 23 16.94 -2.62 -13.30
C LEU A 23 16.07 -3.47 -14.20
N SER A 24 15.85 -4.70 -13.75
CA SER A 24 14.87 -5.62 -14.32
C SER A 24 14.03 -6.24 -13.22
N TYR A 25 12.83 -6.71 -13.56
CA TYR A 25 11.99 -7.53 -12.69
C TYR A 25 11.62 -8.84 -13.38
N LEU A 26 11.40 -9.89 -12.58
CA LEU A 26 10.86 -11.17 -13.04
C LEU A 26 9.91 -11.74 -11.99
N ALA A 27 8.98 -12.60 -12.40
CA ALA A 27 8.08 -13.26 -11.46
C ALA A 27 8.89 -14.24 -10.59
N THR A 28 8.54 -14.35 -9.32
CA THR A 28 9.24 -15.24 -8.39
C THR A 28 8.24 -16.08 -7.62
N THR A 29 8.58 -17.35 -7.45
CA THR A 29 7.78 -18.28 -6.66
C THR A 29 7.83 -17.88 -5.20
N ASP A 30 6.66 -17.70 -4.60
CA ASP A 30 6.55 -17.41 -3.18
C ASP A 30 6.76 -18.68 -2.31
N PRO A 31 6.89 -18.54 -0.98
CA PRO A 31 7.10 -19.68 -0.09
C PRO A 31 5.99 -20.75 -0.13
N SER A 32 4.80 -20.41 -0.63
CA SER A 32 3.69 -21.35 -0.81
C SER A 32 3.75 -22.12 -2.14
N GLY A 33 4.64 -21.71 -3.06
CA GLY A 33 4.79 -22.29 -4.39
C GLY A 33 4.02 -21.54 -5.49
N SER A 34 3.34 -20.44 -5.16
CA SER A 34 2.59 -19.64 -6.14
C SER A 34 3.52 -18.75 -6.96
N ILE A 35 3.27 -18.64 -8.26
CA ILE A 35 3.99 -17.76 -9.18
C ILE A 35 3.00 -17.17 -10.19
N ASN A 36 3.18 -15.89 -10.50
CA ASN A 36 2.34 -15.17 -11.44
C ASN A 36 3.21 -14.48 -12.48
N SER A 37 3.52 -15.20 -13.55
CA SER A 37 4.42 -14.73 -14.61
C SER A 37 3.69 -14.10 -15.78
N THR A 38 2.39 -14.36 -15.94
CA THR A 38 1.61 -13.90 -17.09
C THR A 38 0.19 -13.52 -16.70
N SER A 39 -0.41 -12.67 -17.50
CA SER A 39 -1.78 -12.23 -17.46
C SER A 39 -2.67 -12.99 -18.47
N GLN A 40 -2.06 -13.76 -19.39
CA GLN A 40 -2.79 -14.62 -20.31
C GLN A 40 -3.66 -15.66 -19.62
N ASN A 41 -4.72 -16.04 -20.33
CA ASN A 41 -5.38 -17.32 -20.14
C ASN A 41 -4.47 -18.45 -20.67
N LEU A 42 -4.28 -19.52 -19.90
CA LEU A 42 -3.40 -20.63 -20.26
C LEU A 42 -4.18 -21.84 -20.77
N ALA A 43 -3.56 -22.55 -21.72
CA ALA A 43 -4.11 -23.78 -22.26
C ALA A 43 -4.32 -24.82 -21.15
N GLY A 44 -5.47 -25.49 -21.15
CA GLY A 44 -5.79 -26.49 -20.13
C GLY A 44 -6.59 -25.97 -18.94
N SER A 45 -7.42 -24.93 -19.15
CA SER A 45 -8.51 -24.41 -18.29
C SER A 45 -8.20 -23.30 -17.28
N VAL A 46 -7.01 -22.68 -17.33
CA VAL A 46 -6.75 -21.47 -16.52
C VAL A 46 -7.25 -20.23 -17.27
N ASN A 47 -8.41 -19.71 -16.87
CA ASN A 47 -8.94 -18.44 -17.34
C ASN A 47 -8.71 -17.37 -16.27
N LYS A 48 -7.77 -16.45 -16.51
CA LYS A 48 -7.45 -15.34 -15.61
C LYS A 48 -8.40 -14.14 -15.83
N THR A 49 -8.73 -13.81 -17.08
CA THR A 49 -9.62 -12.68 -17.40
C THR A 49 -10.15 -12.72 -18.83
N ASN A 50 -11.22 -11.97 -19.09
CA ASN A 50 -11.72 -11.67 -20.44
C ASN A 50 -11.28 -10.31 -20.97
N PHE A 51 -10.46 -9.55 -20.24
CA PHE A 51 -10.07 -8.18 -20.57
C PHE A 51 -9.52 -8.00 -22.00
N TRP A 52 -8.69 -8.94 -22.46
CA TRP A 52 -8.14 -8.96 -23.83
C TRP A 52 -8.97 -9.77 -24.83
N SER A 53 -10.06 -10.39 -24.39
CA SER A 53 -10.89 -11.21 -25.28
C SER A 53 -11.66 -10.34 -26.27
N THR A 54 -11.96 -10.89 -27.45
CA THR A 54 -12.83 -10.23 -28.42
C THR A 54 -14.24 -10.07 -27.84
N ASN A 55 -14.73 -8.83 -27.83
CA ASN A 55 -16.12 -8.51 -27.58
C ASN A 55 -16.97 -8.99 -28.76
N PRO A 56 -17.91 -9.93 -28.56
CA PRO A 56 -18.74 -10.47 -29.64
C PRO A 56 -19.68 -9.43 -30.29
N ASN A 57 -19.95 -8.31 -29.62
CA ASN A 57 -20.87 -7.29 -30.11
C ASN A 57 -20.21 -6.29 -31.07
N THR A 58 -18.95 -5.95 -30.84
CA THR A 58 -18.21 -4.94 -31.61
C THR A 58 -17.19 -5.56 -32.56
N GLY A 59 -16.68 -6.75 -32.24
CA GLY A 59 -15.56 -7.38 -32.94
C GLY A 59 -14.18 -6.87 -32.52
N ASN A 60 -14.10 -5.86 -31.66
CA ASN A 60 -12.85 -5.39 -31.04
C ASN A 60 -12.54 -6.21 -29.77
N SER A 61 -11.39 -5.99 -29.13
CA SER A 61 -11.16 -6.48 -27.77
C SER A 61 -11.95 -5.66 -26.73
N PHE A 62 -12.21 -6.24 -25.56
CA PHE A 62 -12.83 -5.49 -24.45
C PHE A 62 -11.96 -4.33 -23.98
N VAL A 63 -10.63 -4.48 -23.98
CA VAL A 63 -9.70 -3.39 -23.63
C VAL A 63 -9.82 -2.22 -24.61
N PHE A 64 -9.90 -2.49 -25.91
CA PHE A 64 -10.09 -1.44 -26.92
C PHE A 64 -11.43 -0.72 -26.74
N ASP A 65 -12.51 -1.45 -26.51
CA ASP A 65 -13.81 -0.84 -26.29
C ASP A 65 -13.86 0.03 -25.02
N LEU A 66 -13.03 -0.25 -24.01
CA LEU A 66 -12.98 0.49 -22.74
C LEU A 66 -12.01 1.67 -22.75
N PHE A 67 -10.83 1.50 -23.35
CA PHE A 67 -9.71 2.46 -23.26
C PHE A 67 -9.29 3.06 -24.60
N GLY A 68 -9.74 2.49 -25.73
CA GLY A 68 -9.36 2.92 -27.08
C GLY A 68 -7.99 2.42 -27.56
N ASP A 69 -7.22 1.78 -26.68
CA ASP A 69 -5.96 1.10 -26.98
C ASP A 69 -6.16 -0.43 -26.97
N ASP A 70 -5.38 -1.15 -27.77
CA ASP A 70 -5.52 -2.61 -27.96
C ASP A 70 -4.19 -3.34 -27.67
N PRO A 71 -3.65 -3.26 -26.44
CA PRO A 71 -2.46 -4.01 -26.07
C PRO A 71 -2.77 -5.51 -26.08
N GLU A 72 -1.78 -6.32 -26.44
CA GLU A 72 -1.91 -7.76 -26.28
C GLU A 72 -1.90 -8.14 -24.79
N PRO A 73 -2.39 -9.34 -24.42
CA PRO A 73 -2.09 -9.93 -23.14
C PRO A 73 -0.59 -9.82 -22.80
N ASP A 74 -0.27 -9.59 -21.53
CA ASP A 74 1.07 -9.29 -20.98
C ASP A 74 1.65 -7.92 -21.31
N GLU A 75 0.98 -7.09 -22.10
CA GLU A 75 1.38 -5.71 -22.37
C GLU A 75 0.54 -4.73 -21.52
N GLY A 76 1.22 -3.80 -20.86
CA GLY A 76 0.60 -2.77 -20.04
C GLY A 76 -0.09 -1.69 -20.88
N LEU A 77 -1.20 -1.14 -20.36
CA LEU A 77 -1.96 -0.06 -21.03
C LEU A 77 -1.14 1.23 -21.25
N MET A 78 -0.18 1.50 -20.37
CA MET A 78 0.68 2.69 -20.43
C MET A 78 2.07 2.34 -19.91
N PHE A 79 3.07 3.15 -20.28
CA PHE A 79 4.47 3.02 -19.86
C PHE A 79 5.23 1.82 -20.45
N GLU A 80 4.63 1.12 -21.43
CA GLU A 80 5.23 0.02 -22.20
C GLU A 80 5.72 -1.15 -21.32
N GLN A 81 5.16 -1.29 -20.11
CA GLN A 81 5.59 -2.32 -19.16
C GLN A 81 4.88 -3.64 -19.35
N ASN A 82 5.66 -4.72 -19.31
CA ASN A 82 5.19 -6.04 -19.66
C ASN A 82 5.22 -7.00 -18.47
N MET A 83 4.43 -8.07 -18.54
CA MET A 83 4.61 -9.22 -17.68
C MET A 83 5.83 -10.05 -18.13
N PRO A 84 6.57 -10.68 -17.21
CA PRO A 84 7.72 -11.54 -17.54
C PRO A 84 7.42 -12.69 -18.50
N GLY A 85 6.17 -13.16 -18.50
CA GLY A 85 5.66 -14.26 -19.28
C GLY A 85 5.31 -13.96 -20.73
N ILE A 86 5.56 -12.74 -21.24
CA ILE A 86 5.05 -12.24 -22.54
C ILE A 86 5.25 -13.19 -23.74
N LEU A 87 6.30 -14.02 -23.74
CA LEU A 87 6.58 -14.94 -24.85
C LEU A 87 5.77 -16.24 -24.75
N ASN A 88 4.94 -16.50 -25.77
CA ASN A 88 4.23 -17.77 -25.96
C ASN A 88 5.21 -18.97 -25.94
N PRO A 89 4.96 -20.05 -25.17
CA PRO A 89 3.72 -20.42 -24.47
C PRO A 89 3.66 -20.01 -22.99
N TYR A 90 4.27 -18.88 -22.64
CA TYR A 90 4.21 -18.25 -21.31
C TYR A 90 4.88 -19.10 -20.23
N SER A 91 5.80 -19.96 -20.67
CA SER A 91 6.73 -20.71 -19.83
C SER A 91 8.06 -19.97 -19.65
N ALA A 92 8.30 -18.92 -20.46
CA ALA A 92 9.49 -18.10 -20.38
C ALA A 92 9.22 -16.99 -19.35
N ASN A 93 9.85 -17.06 -18.19
CA ASN A 93 9.80 -16.02 -17.16
C ASN A 93 11.01 -15.11 -17.35
N ASP A 94 10.96 -14.29 -18.39
CA ASP A 94 12.11 -13.50 -18.83
C ASP A 94 12.14 -12.14 -18.11
N PRO A 95 13.33 -11.66 -17.67
CA PRO A 95 13.44 -10.37 -17.01
C PRO A 95 12.93 -9.22 -17.89
N GLN A 96 12.04 -8.40 -17.34
CA GLN A 96 11.52 -7.18 -17.97
C GLN A 96 12.23 -5.94 -17.41
N PRO A 97 12.58 -4.95 -18.24
CA PRO A 97 13.27 -3.76 -17.80
C PRO A 97 12.36 -2.81 -17.02
N PHE A 98 12.96 -1.91 -16.24
CA PHE A 98 12.28 -0.69 -15.80
C PHE A 98 12.38 0.36 -16.91
N ASN A 99 11.27 0.67 -17.58
CA ASN A 99 11.26 1.53 -18.76
C ASN A 99 11.48 3.02 -18.47
N HIS A 100 11.36 3.45 -17.21
CA HIS A 100 11.48 4.86 -16.86
C HIS A 100 12.40 5.07 -15.66
N TYR A 101 13.19 6.14 -15.71
CA TYR A 101 13.88 6.69 -14.54
C TYR A 101 13.31 8.07 -14.22
N ASN A 102 13.03 8.34 -12.94
CA ASN A 102 12.58 9.64 -12.47
C ASN A 102 13.74 10.35 -11.78
N GLU A 103 14.31 11.34 -12.46
CA GLU A 103 15.45 12.13 -11.96
C GLU A 103 15.16 12.85 -10.65
N ALA A 104 13.94 13.38 -10.47
CA ALA A 104 13.58 14.14 -9.29
C ALA A 104 13.45 13.25 -8.03
N LYS A 105 12.97 12.01 -8.21
CA LYS A 105 12.80 11.03 -7.14
C LYS A 105 13.97 10.05 -7.02
N LYS A 106 14.87 10.06 -8.01
CA LYS A 106 16.02 9.14 -8.13
C LYS A 106 15.62 7.67 -8.08
N TRP A 107 14.50 7.31 -8.69
CA TRP A 107 14.02 5.93 -8.74
C TRP A 107 13.77 5.47 -10.16
N PHE A 108 13.79 4.16 -10.34
CA PHE A 108 13.34 3.47 -11.54
C PHE A 108 11.86 3.13 -11.37
N SER A 109 11.08 3.24 -12.43
CA SER A 109 9.65 2.98 -12.42
C SER A 109 9.24 1.87 -13.39
N ALA A 110 8.43 0.94 -12.89
CA ALA A 110 7.66 -0.01 -13.65
C ALA A 110 6.16 0.16 -13.32
N GLU A 111 5.56 1.15 -13.97
CA GLU A 111 4.13 1.46 -13.91
C GLU A 111 3.39 0.70 -15.02
N GLY A 112 2.14 0.30 -14.78
CA GLY A 112 1.32 -0.33 -15.82
C GLY A 112 1.49 -1.83 -16.04
N ILE A 113 2.29 -2.55 -15.24
CA ILE A 113 2.40 -4.02 -15.32
C ILE A 113 1.00 -4.66 -15.24
N PRO A 114 0.55 -5.43 -16.25
CA PRO A 114 -0.83 -5.94 -16.33
C PRO A 114 -1.04 -7.21 -15.47
N ILE A 115 -0.67 -7.15 -14.20
CA ILE A 115 -0.77 -8.27 -13.25
C ILE A 115 -2.21 -8.48 -12.76
N LEU A 116 -2.57 -9.73 -12.49
CA LEU A 116 -3.90 -10.15 -12.01
C LEU A 116 -3.77 -10.92 -10.67
N PRO A 117 -4.81 -11.04 -9.84
CA PRO A 117 -4.73 -11.79 -8.58
C PRO A 117 -4.85 -13.31 -8.79
N ILE A 118 -4.63 -13.81 -10.00
CA ILE A 118 -4.73 -15.23 -10.34
C ILE A 118 -3.36 -15.68 -10.84
N ASP A 119 -2.80 -16.67 -10.18
CA ASP A 119 -1.48 -17.21 -10.47
C ASP A 119 -1.49 -18.14 -11.70
N ASP A 120 -0.33 -18.62 -12.12
CA ASP A 120 -0.19 -19.42 -13.35
C ASP A 120 -0.82 -20.82 -13.25
N SER A 121 -1.21 -21.24 -12.04
CA SER A 121 -1.96 -22.48 -11.80
C SER A 121 -3.47 -22.25 -11.68
N GLY A 122 -3.93 -21.00 -11.86
CA GLY A 122 -5.32 -20.60 -11.72
C GLY A 122 -5.78 -20.40 -10.28
N GLN A 123 -4.87 -20.35 -9.31
CA GLN A 123 -5.21 -20.09 -7.91
C GLN A 123 -5.21 -18.59 -7.62
N LEU A 124 -6.10 -18.16 -6.73
CA LEU A 124 -6.12 -16.80 -6.26
C LEU A 124 -4.87 -16.51 -5.41
N ASN A 125 -4.08 -15.53 -5.82
CA ASN A 125 -2.99 -14.95 -5.04
C ASN A 125 -2.98 -13.44 -5.26
N ALA A 126 -3.48 -12.69 -4.27
CA ALA A 126 -3.50 -11.23 -4.30
C ALA A 126 -2.13 -10.59 -4.01
N TYR A 127 -1.14 -11.39 -3.61
CA TYR A 127 0.19 -10.94 -3.17
C TYR A 127 1.33 -11.63 -3.94
N PRO A 128 1.29 -11.63 -5.28
CA PRO A 128 2.34 -12.23 -6.08
C PRO A 128 3.68 -11.51 -5.86
N LEU A 129 4.76 -12.28 -5.99
CA LEU A 129 6.12 -11.76 -5.85
C LEU A 129 6.76 -11.49 -7.20
N MET A 130 7.48 -10.37 -7.28
CA MET A 130 8.48 -10.14 -8.31
C MET A 130 9.84 -9.90 -7.68
N ARG A 131 10.89 -10.46 -8.31
CA ARG A 131 12.28 -10.17 -7.98
C ARG A 131 12.75 -9.00 -8.80
N VAL A 132 13.07 -7.89 -8.13
CA VAL A 132 13.78 -6.77 -8.75
C VAL A 132 15.27 -7.05 -8.67
N THR A 133 15.99 -6.88 -9.78
CA THR A 133 17.44 -7.08 -9.89
C THR A 133 18.10 -5.83 -10.44
N ALA A 134 19.15 -5.37 -9.77
CA ALA A 134 20.01 -4.29 -10.27
C ALA A 134 21.28 -4.90 -10.89
N GLN A 135 21.61 -4.45 -12.10
CA GLN A 135 22.79 -4.88 -12.86
C GLN A 135 23.64 -3.66 -13.20
N ALA A 136 24.96 -3.81 -13.26
CA ALA A 136 25.83 -2.72 -13.68
C ALA A 136 25.63 -2.44 -15.17
N SER A 137 25.57 -1.17 -15.59
CA SER A 137 25.37 -0.86 -17.02
C SER A 137 26.47 -1.39 -17.96
N SER A 138 27.62 -1.78 -17.40
CA SER A 138 28.78 -2.33 -18.12
C SER A 138 28.96 -3.84 -17.98
N SER A 139 28.09 -4.56 -17.26
CA SER A 139 28.22 -5.99 -16.97
C SER A 139 26.86 -6.68 -16.86
N GLU A 140 26.78 -7.93 -17.29
CA GLU A 140 25.62 -8.82 -17.05
C GLU A 140 25.56 -9.34 -15.60
N ASP A 141 26.54 -8.99 -14.77
CA ASP A 141 26.57 -9.42 -13.37
C ASP A 141 25.53 -8.65 -12.54
N SER A 142 24.67 -9.40 -11.84
CA SER A 142 23.76 -8.86 -10.82
C SER A 142 24.54 -8.28 -9.64
N LEU A 143 24.23 -7.04 -9.29
CA LEU A 143 24.78 -6.33 -8.13
C LEU A 143 23.99 -6.62 -6.86
N ALA A 144 22.66 -6.65 -6.99
CA ALA A 144 21.72 -6.85 -5.89
C ALA A 144 20.35 -7.31 -6.43
N SER A 145 19.57 -7.95 -5.57
CA SER A 145 18.17 -8.26 -5.85
C SER A 145 17.33 -8.19 -4.58
N LEU A 146 16.03 -7.93 -4.77
CA LEU A 146 15.04 -7.85 -3.70
C LEU A 146 13.72 -8.43 -4.22
N ASP A 147 13.09 -9.28 -3.42
CA ASP A 147 11.75 -9.80 -3.71
C ASP A 147 10.69 -8.87 -3.11
N VAL A 148 9.78 -8.38 -3.95
CA VAL A 148 8.74 -7.42 -3.57
C VAL A 148 7.36 -7.93 -3.94
N VAL A 149 6.36 -7.58 -3.14
CA VAL A 149 4.95 -7.89 -3.40
C VAL A 149 4.37 -6.87 -4.36
N LEU A 150 3.65 -7.35 -5.37
CA LEU A 150 2.79 -6.52 -6.24
C LEU A 150 1.33 -6.78 -5.85
N PRO A 151 0.78 -6.03 -4.87
CA PRO A 151 -0.58 -6.28 -4.42
C PRO A 151 -1.56 -5.98 -5.54
N VAL A 152 -2.45 -6.94 -5.80
CA VAL A 152 -3.46 -6.86 -6.86
C VAL A 152 -4.71 -7.57 -6.40
N ALA A 153 -5.88 -7.04 -6.76
CA ALA A 153 -7.15 -7.65 -6.40
C ALA A 153 -8.22 -7.38 -7.47
N SER A 154 -9.18 -8.31 -7.56
CA SER A 154 -10.40 -8.20 -8.37
C SER A 154 -11.66 -8.30 -7.52
N GLU A 155 -11.50 -8.24 -6.19
CA GLU A 155 -12.55 -8.34 -5.18
C GLU A 155 -13.28 -6.99 -5.08
N ALA A 156 -14.34 -6.83 -5.88
CA ALA A 156 -15.36 -5.82 -5.71
C ALA A 156 -16.73 -6.52 -5.78
N ASP A 157 -17.37 -6.70 -4.63
CA ASP A 157 -18.52 -7.61 -4.48
C ASP A 157 -19.85 -6.87 -4.28
N CYS A 158 -20.42 -6.39 -5.39
CA CYS A 158 -21.71 -5.71 -5.38
C CYS A 158 -22.90 -6.67 -5.25
N GLN A 159 -22.68 -7.99 -5.30
CA GLN A 159 -23.76 -8.95 -5.47
C GLN A 159 -24.62 -9.11 -4.22
N ASN A 160 -24.09 -8.80 -3.03
CA ASN A 160 -24.82 -8.87 -1.76
C ASN A 160 -26.01 -7.90 -1.71
N CYS A 161 -26.07 -6.90 -2.59
CA CYS A 161 -27.17 -5.93 -2.66
C CYS A 161 -27.80 -5.84 -4.06
N HIS A 162 -27.02 -6.02 -5.12
CA HIS A 162 -27.50 -5.89 -6.51
C HIS A 162 -27.87 -7.21 -7.19
N ALA A 163 -27.69 -8.37 -6.55
CA ALA A 163 -28.24 -9.61 -7.07
C ALA A 163 -29.77 -9.57 -7.00
N ALA A 164 -30.44 -10.18 -7.98
CA ALA A 164 -31.90 -10.19 -8.01
C ALA A 164 -32.49 -10.84 -6.73
N GLY A 165 -33.42 -10.13 -6.10
CA GLY A 165 -34.00 -10.47 -4.80
C GLY A 165 -33.38 -9.75 -3.61
N GLU A 166 -32.23 -9.11 -3.78
CA GLU A 166 -31.60 -8.28 -2.76
C GLU A 166 -32.11 -6.83 -2.79
N ILE A 167 -31.69 -6.03 -1.81
CA ILE A 167 -32.24 -4.68 -1.55
C ILE A 167 -32.18 -3.72 -2.74
N ALA A 168 -31.15 -3.81 -3.58
CA ALA A 168 -30.98 -2.95 -4.75
C ALA A 168 -31.47 -3.60 -6.06
N ALA A 169 -31.99 -4.83 -6.01
CA ALA A 169 -32.63 -5.48 -7.16
C ALA A 169 -33.85 -6.32 -6.74
N PRO A 170 -34.86 -5.73 -6.08
CA PRO A 170 -36.00 -6.47 -5.54
C PRO A 170 -36.87 -7.05 -6.67
N THR A 171 -37.42 -8.24 -6.43
CA THR A 171 -38.16 -9.01 -7.47
C THR A 171 -39.56 -8.45 -7.78
N ASP A 172 -40.08 -7.54 -6.96
CA ASP A 172 -41.33 -6.83 -7.17
C ASP A 172 -41.14 -5.43 -7.80
N SER A 173 -39.92 -5.08 -8.20
CA SER A 173 -39.63 -3.86 -8.96
C SER A 173 -40.24 -3.87 -10.36
N GLU A 174 -40.55 -2.68 -10.89
CA GLU A 174 -40.89 -2.49 -12.31
C GLU A 174 -39.68 -2.64 -13.23
N ILE A 175 -38.46 -2.53 -12.68
CA ILE A 175 -37.21 -2.74 -13.42
C ILE A 175 -37.03 -4.26 -13.61
N PRO A 176 -36.85 -4.75 -14.85
CA PRO A 176 -36.68 -6.18 -15.12
C PRO A 176 -35.26 -6.63 -14.80
N PHE A 177 -34.95 -6.77 -13.51
CA PHE A 177 -33.64 -7.24 -13.06
C PHE A 177 -33.30 -8.64 -13.60
N GLU A 178 -32.04 -8.79 -13.98
CA GLU A 178 -31.46 -10.02 -14.50
C GLU A 178 -31.29 -11.04 -13.37
N LEU A 179 -31.72 -12.27 -13.64
CA LEU A 179 -31.48 -13.43 -12.78
C LEU A 179 -30.18 -14.12 -13.21
N PRO A 180 -29.41 -14.70 -12.27
CA PRO A 180 -28.26 -15.51 -12.64
C PRO A 180 -28.67 -16.75 -13.42
N ASP A 181 -27.84 -17.15 -14.39
CA ASP A 181 -27.99 -18.42 -15.13
C ASP A 181 -27.94 -19.63 -14.19
N ASP A 182 -27.08 -19.58 -13.16
CA ASP A 182 -27.02 -20.57 -12.07
C ASP A 182 -26.82 -19.87 -10.73
N ILE A 183 -27.84 -19.91 -9.88
CA ILE A 183 -27.82 -19.32 -8.53
C ILE A 183 -26.77 -19.94 -7.60
N ASN A 184 -26.26 -21.14 -7.91
CA ASN A 184 -25.23 -21.81 -7.13
C ASN A 184 -23.81 -21.48 -7.61
N ASP A 185 -23.67 -20.80 -8.76
CA ASP A 185 -22.39 -20.29 -9.24
C ASP A 185 -22.24 -18.82 -8.83
N ALA A 186 -21.34 -18.56 -7.88
CA ALA A 186 -21.05 -17.21 -7.40
C ALA A 186 -20.65 -16.25 -8.54
N ASN A 187 -19.98 -16.73 -9.59
CA ASN A 187 -19.66 -15.87 -10.72
C ASN A 187 -20.92 -15.52 -11.53
N SER A 188 -21.85 -16.46 -11.72
CA SER A 188 -23.13 -16.19 -12.38
C SER A 188 -23.95 -15.13 -11.63
N VAL A 189 -24.00 -15.23 -10.29
CA VAL A 189 -24.62 -14.21 -9.42
C VAL A 189 -23.95 -12.85 -9.57
N LEU A 190 -22.62 -12.81 -9.55
CA LEU A 190 -21.84 -11.59 -9.73
C LEU A 190 -22.07 -10.93 -11.10
N GLN A 191 -22.16 -11.71 -12.19
CA GLN A 191 -22.41 -11.16 -13.52
C GLN A 191 -23.84 -10.59 -13.64
N ALA A 192 -24.85 -11.27 -13.07
CA ALA A 192 -26.21 -10.75 -13.01
C ALA A 192 -26.28 -9.46 -12.19
N ALA A 193 -25.60 -9.40 -11.04
CA ALA A 193 -25.53 -8.19 -10.22
C ALA A 193 -24.91 -7.00 -10.97
N LYS A 194 -23.82 -7.21 -11.73
CA LYS A 194 -23.21 -6.18 -12.60
C LYS A 194 -24.19 -5.67 -13.66
N GLN A 195 -24.98 -6.58 -14.24
CA GLN A 195 -26.02 -6.23 -15.20
C GLN A 195 -27.13 -5.39 -14.55
N ASN A 196 -27.54 -5.72 -13.33
CA ASN A 196 -28.57 -5.01 -12.58
C ASN A 196 -28.15 -3.58 -12.24
N ILE A 197 -26.87 -3.34 -11.96
CA ILE A 197 -26.33 -1.98 -11.78
C ILE A 197 -26.55 -1.14 -13.04
N LEU A 198 -26.29 -1.68 -14.23
CA LEU A 198 -26.52 -0.94 -15.49
C LEU A 198 -28.02 -0.71 -15.76
N LEU A 199 -28.88 -1.68 -15.40
CA LEU A 199 -30.34 -1.52 -15.50
C LEU A 199 -30.86 -0.42 -14.57
N LEU A 200 -30.33 -0.31 -13.34
CA LEU A 200 -30.62 0.79 -12.42
C LEU A 200 -30.23 2.13 -13.04
N HIS A 201 -29.00 2.24 -13.56
CA HIS A 201 -28.55 3.46 -14.22
C HIS A 201 -29.48 3.87 -15.38
N ASP A 202 -29.86 2.92 -16.24
CA ASP A 202 -30.75 3.18 -17.37
C ASP A 202 -32.14 3.64 -16.91
N ALA A 203 -32.67 3.06 -15.82
CA ALA A 203 -33.97 3.42 -15.26
C ALA A 203 -33.97 4.78 -14.54
N GLU A 204 -32.98 5.03 -13.68
CA GLU A 204 -32.94 6.21 -12.81
C GLU A 204 -32.36 7.44 -13.49
N HIS A 205 -31.44 7.26 -14.43
CA HIS A 205 -30.72 8.35 -15.09
C HIS A 205 -31.01 8.46 -16.59
N ALA A 206 -31.97 7.68 -17.09
CA ALA A 206 -32.36 7.64 -18.50
C ALA A 206 -31.17 7.41 -19.45
N THR A 207 -30.22 6.57 -19.03
CA THR A 207 -29.08 6.14 -19.85
C THR A 207 -29.45 4.94 -20.75
N ASN A 208 -28.48 4.44 -21.51
CA ASN A 208 -28.62 3.24 -22.35
C ASN A 208 -27.38 2.33 -22.22
N LEU A 209 -26.81 2.27 -21.01
CA LEU A 209 -25.58 1.58 -20.66
C LEU A 209 -25.66 0.08 -20.88
N VAL A 210 -26.83 -0.53 -20.68
CA VAL A 210 -27.01 -1.96 -20.98
C VAL A 210 -26.74 -2.27 -22.45
N ALA A 211 -27.22 -1.42 -23.36
CA ALA A 211 -26.98 -1.59 -24.79
C ALA A 211 -25.57 -1.13 -25.22
N SER A 212 -24.88 -0.37 -24.37
CA SER A 212 -23.54 0.19 -24.64
C SER A 212 -22.40 -0.59 -23.99
N LYS A 213 -22.63 -1.82 -23.50
CA LYS A 213 -21.59 -2.67 -22.91
C LYS A 213 -20.43 -2.96 -23.88
N PRO A 214 -19.16 -3.01 -23.39
CA PRO A 214 -18.74 -2.79 -22.01
C PRO A 214 -18.76 -1.31 -21.60
N VAL A 215 -18.92 -1.03 -20.31
CA VAL A 215 -19.00 0.34 -19.78
C VAL A 215 -17.82 0.62 -18.86
N LEU A 216 -17.02 1.63 -19.20
CA LEU A 216 -16.05 2.21 -18.28
C LEU A 216 -16.76 3.31 -17.49
N CYS A 217 -17.11 3.07 -16.23
CA CYS A 217 -17.80 4.06 -15.40
C CYS A 217 -17.03 5.39 -15.31
N ALA A 218 -15.70 5.33 -15.36
CA ALA A 218 -14.83 6.49 -15.34
C ALA A 218 -14.88 7.35 -16.61
N SER A 219 -15.50 6.88 -17.70
CA SER A 219 -15.76 7.72 -18.89
C SER A 219 -16.74 8.86 -18.60
N CYS A 220 -17.62 8.68 -17.61
CA CYS A 220 -18.53 9.71 -17.13
C CYS A 220 -18.13 10.24 -15.76
N HIS A 221 -17.73 9.40 -14.81
CA HIS A 221 -17.41 9.81 -13.44
C HIS A 221 -15.90 9.87 -13.21
N TYR A 222 -15.31 11.06 -13.15
CA TYR A 222 -13.86 11.22 -13.06
C TYR A 222 -13.23 10.41 -11.91
N SER A 223 -12.10 9.76 -12.19
CA SER A 223 -11.29 9.06 -11.19
C SER A 223 -9.82 9.37 -11.41
N ALA A 224 -9.19 10.02 -10.43
CA ALA A 224 -7.77 10.38 -10.51
C ALA A 224 -6.85 9.14 -10.62
N ALA A 225 -7.29 7.95 -10.18
CA ALA A 225 -6.54 6.72 -10.37
C ALA A 225 -6.37 6.30 -11.83
N LEU A 226 -7.28 6.74 -12.72
CA LEU A 226 -7.22 6.47 -14.16
C LEU A 226 -6.70 7.67 -14.96
N ASP A 227 -6.54 8.83 -14.33
CA ASP A 227 -5.89 10.00 -14.92
C ASP A 227 -4.37 9.94 -14.73
N LEU A 228 -3.76 8.98 -15.42
CA LEU A 228 -2.31 8.73 -15.32
C LEU A 228 -1.45 9.93 -15.78
N ASN A 229 -2.02 10.84 -16.58
CA ASN A 229 -1.36 12.04 -17.06
C ASN A 229 -1.62 13.28 -16.18
N GLY A 230 -2.48 13.19 -15.16
CA GLY A 230 -2.85 14.32 -14.29
C GLY A 230 -3.52 15.47 -15.06
N SER A 231 -4.25 15.16 -16.13
CA SER A 231 -4.93 16.15 -16.97
C SER A 231 -6.19 16.73 -16.33
N GLY A 232 -6.72 16.07 -15.31
CA GLY A 232 -8.00 16.36 -14.69
C GLY A 232 -9.19 15.86 -15.49
N PRO A 233 -10.42 16.12 -15.01
CA PRO A 233 -11.65 15.72 -15.69
C PRO A 233 -11.78 16.39 -17.06
N SER A 234 -12.35 15.66 -18.01
CA SER A 234 -12.57 16.12 -19.39
C SER A 234 -13.90 15.64 -19.96
N GLY A 235 -14.40 16.34 -20.99
CA GLY A 235 -15.63 15.94 -21.69
C GLY A 235 -16.85 15.83 -20.77
N SER A 236 -17.51 14.67 -20.77
CA SER A 236 -18.66 14.36 -19.91
C SER A 236 -18.35 14.44 -18.42
N GLN A 237 -17.11 14.16 -18.02
CA GLN A 237 -16.68 14.16 -16.62
C GLN A 237 -16.80 15.52 -15.95
N LEU A 238 -16.77 16.62 -16.70
CA LEU A 238 -16.91 17.97 -16.16
C LEU A 238 -18.30 18.30 -15.63
N ASN A 239 -19.31 17.48 -15.99
CA ASN A 239 -20.72 17.71 -15.63
C ASN A 239 -21.28 16.57 -14.76
N GLN A 240 -20.42 15.72 -14.23
CA GLN A 240 -20.79 14.57 -13.41
C GLN A 240 -19.97 14.57 -12.14
N ASP A 241 -20.55 14.08 -11.06
CA ASP A 241 -19.83 13.88 -9.81
C ASP A 241 -18.72 12.84 -10.00
N SER A 242 -17.68 12.94 -9.17
CA SER A 242 -16.53 12.04 -9.26
C SER A 242 -16.92 10.59 -8.98
N MET A 243 -16.09 9.64 -9.42
CA MET A 243 -16.30 8.21 -9.13
C MET A 243 -16.45 7.94 -7.62
N SER A 244 -15.67 8.64 -6.79
CA SER A 244 -15.74 8.46 -5.35
C SER A 244 -17.03 9.00 -4.76
N GLU A 245 -17.55 10.10 -5.29
CA GLU A 245 -18.80 10.68 -4.81
C GLU A 245 -19.99 9.78 -5.17
N VAL A 246 -20.12 9.38 -6.44
CA VAL A 246 -21.24 8.53 -6.86
C VAL A 246 -21.20 7.12 -6.30
N MET A 247 -20.02 6.64 -5.90
CA MET A 247 -19.91 5.36 -5.19
C MET A 247 -20.07 5.55 -3.68
N HIS A 248 -19.20 6.33 -3.03
CA HIS A 248 -19.17 6.35 -1.57
C HIS A 248 -20.29 7.20 -0.98
N ARG A 249 -20.51 8.44 -1.44
CA ARG A 249 -21.52 9.32 -0.87
C ARG A 249 -22.91 8.77 -1.10
N HIS A 250 -23.22 8.34 -2.33
CA HIS A 250 -24.51 7.74 -2.64
C HIS A 250 -24.82 6.57 -1.69
N HIS A 251 -23.91 5.59 -1.58
CA HIS A 251 -24.13 4.43 -0.72
C HIS A 251 -24.14 4.81 0.78
N GLY A 252 -23.33 5.78 1.20
CA GLY A 252 -23.29 6.27 2.58
C GLY A 252 -24.56 7.02 3.02
N GLU A 253 -25.34 7.55 2.07
CA GLU A 253 -26.62 8.22 2.34
C GLU A 253 -27.82 7.24 2.37
N LEU A 254 -27.64 5.98 1.94
CA LEU A 254 -28.71 4.98 1.89
C LEU A 254 -29.08 4.45 3.28
N THR A 255 -30.39 4.25 3.47
CA THR A 255 -30.98 3.64 4.67
C THR A 255 -31.87 2.47 4.28
N ASP A 256 -31.93 1.44 5.12
CA ASP A 256 -32.89 0.34 4.97
C ASP A 256 -34.32 0.87 5.20
N GLU A 257 -35.22 0.64 4.24
CA GLU A 257 -36.57 1.21 4.27
C GLU A 257 -37.43 0.71 5.45
N ASN A 258 -37.13 -0.49 5.96
CA ASN A 258 -37.93 -1.11 7.02
C ASN A 258 -37.53 -0.62 8.42
N SER A 259 -36.22 -0.49 8.65
CA SER A 259 -35.65 -0.10 9.94
C SER A 259 -35.35 1.40 10.04
N GLY A 260 -35.09 2.06 8.91
CA GLY A 260 -34.61 3.44 8.84
C GLY A 260 -33.13 3.59 9.19
N GLU A 261 -32.41 2.48 9.41
CA GLU A 261 -30.99 2.48 9.76
C GLU A 261 -30.11 2.62 8.51
N PRO A 262 -28.93 3.24 8.60
CA PRO A 262 -27.99 3.30 7.47
C PRO A 262 -27.60 1.91 6.97
N ILE A 263 -27.53 1.73 5.64
CA ILE A 263 -27.04 0.48 5.04
C ILE A 263 -25.57 0.24 5.43
N PHE A 264 -24.80 1.33 5.51
CA PHE A 264 -23.40 1.32 5.94
C PHE A 264 -23.24 2.17 7.21
N PRO A 265 -23.40 1.57 8.40
CA PRO A 265 -23.31 2.29 9.65
C PRO A 265 -21.90 2.80 9.92
N SER A 266 -21.77 4.03 10.43
CA SER A 266 -20.48 4.66 10.74
C SER A 266 -19.69 3.96 11.86
N ASP A 267 -20.36 3.19 12.71
CA ASP A 267 -19.80 2.39 13.80
C ASP A 267 -19.81 0.88 13.52
N GLY A 268 -20.11 0.48 12.28
CA GLY A 268 -20.07 -0.91 11.83
C GLY A 268 -18.64 -1.44 11.70
N THR A 269 -18.51 -2.77 11.78
CA THR A 269 -17.24 -3.45 11.51
C THR A 269 -16.78 -3.26 10.07
N LEU A 270 -15.50 -3.51 9.78
CA LEU A 270 -14.99 -3.53 8.40
C LEU A 270 -15.80 -4.45 7.48
N GLN A 271 -16.29 -5.57 8.01
CA GLN A 271 -17.11 -6.52 7.25
C GLN A 271 -18.49 -5.97 6.92
N GLU A 272 -19.05 -5.08 7.76
CA GLU A 272 -20.34 -4.44 7.52
C GLU A 272 -20.22 -3.20 6.63
N THR A 273 -19.02 -2.62 6.51
CA THR A 273 -18.78 -1.37 5.79
C THR A 273 -17.86 -1.55 4.58
N CYS A 274 -16.58 -1.16 4.70
CA CYS A 274 -15.66 -1.01 3.58
C CYS A 274 -15.44 -2.32 2.80
N TYR A 275 -15.41 -3.46 3.48
CA TYR A 275 -15.16 -4.77 2.85
C TYR A 275 -16.39 -5.37 2.15
N GLN A 276 -17.51 -4.65 2.11
CA GLN A 276 -18.60 -4.99 1.19
C GLN A 276 -18.21 -4.67 -0.26
N CYS A 277 -17.40 -3.64 -0.49
CA CYS A 277 -16.98 -3.23 -1.83
C CYS A 277 -15.46 -3.36 -2.07
N HIS A 278 -14.64 -3.18 -1.04
CA HIS A 278 -13.19 -3.21 -1.18
C HIS A 278 -12.58 -4.58 -0.90
N PRO A 279 -11.41 -4.89 -1.50
CA PRO A 279 -10.71 -6.17 -1.29
C PRO A 279 -10.29 -6.37 0.17
N GLY A 280 -11.00 -7.22 0.91
CA GLY A 280 -10.89 -7.23 2.36
C GLY A 280 -11.39 -8.49 3.05
N LYS A 281 -12.43 -9.12 2.52
CA LYS A 281 -12.92 -10.42 3.02
C LYS A 281 -11.90 -11.52 2.71
N VAL A 282 -11.28 -11.45 1.53
CA VAL A 282 -10.25 -12.40 1.09
C VAL A 282 -8.89 -11.75 1.01
N THR A 283 -8.80 -10.63 0.30
CA THR A 283 -7.51 -9.97 0.05
C THR A 283 -6.94 -9.47 1.37
N GLN A 284 -7.68 -8.69 2.16
CA GLN A 284 -7.19 -7.98 3.36
C GLN A 284 -6.18 -6.87 2.99
N CYS A 285 -6.64 -5.86 2.22
CA CYS A 285 -5.77 -4.74 1.82
C CYS A 285 -5.02 -4.10 2.99
N LEU A 286 -5.69 -3.87 4.13
CA LEU A 286 -5.07 -3.41 5.37
C LEU A 286 -4.51 -4.59 6.17
N ARG A 287 -3.21 -4.86 6.00
CA ARG A 287 -2.52 -6.03 6.58
C ARG A 287 -1.15 -5.75 7.21
N GLY A 288 -0.68 -4.51 7.09
CA GLY A 288 0.57 -4.07 7.71
C GLY A 288 0.47 -3.88 9.22
N ALA A 289 1.46 -3.20 9.78
CA ALA A 289 1.61 -2.95 11.22
C ALA A 289 0.39 -2.23 11.83
N MET A 290 -0.26 -1.35 11.07
CA MET A 290 -1.47 -0.64 11.51
C MET A 290 -2.68 -1.57 11.63
N GLY A 291 -2.94 -2.41 10.61
CA GLY A 291 -3.99 -3.42 10.69
C GLY A 291 -3.74 -4.43 11.80
N GLY A 292 -2.47 -4.85 11.98
CA GLY A 292 -2.06 -5.70 13.10
C GLY A 292 -2.20 -5.05 14.49
N ALA A 293 -2.29 -3.71 14.55
CA ALA A 293 -2.55 -2.95 15.77
C ALA A 293 -4.04 -2.65 16.00
N GLY A 294 -4.93 -3.14 15.13
CA GLY A 294 -6.37 -2.92 15.23
C GLY A 294 -6.86 -1.59 14.69
N ILE A 295 -6.04 -0.89 13.88
CA ILE A 295 -6.50 0.29 13.12
C ILE A 295 -7.36 -0.19 11.95
N GLU A 296 -8.48 0.48 11.73
CA GLU A 296 -9.43 0.21 10.65
C GLU A 296 -9.40 1.31 9.58
N CYS A 297 -10.13 1.10 8.48
CA CYS A 297 -10.18 2.05 7.37
C CYS A 297 -10.71 3.41 7.81
N ALA A 298 -11.77 3.42 8.64
CA ALA A 298 -12.45 4.64 9.07
C ALA A 298 -11.61 5.50 10.04
N ASP A 299 -10.71 4.88 10.80
CA ASP A 299 -9.74 5.58 11.64
C ASP A 299 -8.83 6.52 10.83
N CYS A 300 -8.55 6.15 9.57
CA CYS A 300 -7.71 6.91 8.66
C CYS A 300 -8.52 7.77 7.68
N HIS A 301 -9.54 7.18 7.04
CA HIS A 301 -10.23 7.77 5.90
C HIS A 301 -11.59 8.38 6.23
N GLY A 302 -12.15 8.12 7.43
CA GLY A 302 -13.53 8.44 7.78
C GLY A 302 -14.56 7.43 7.24
N SER A 303 -15.83 7.78 7.35
CA SER A 303 -16.95 6.99 6.82
C SER A 303 -17.04 7.10 5.29
N MET A 304 -17.99 6.36 4.70
CA MET A 304 -18.32 6.49 3.27
C MET A 304 -18.67 7.93 2.87
N LEU A 305 -19.33 8.69 3.76
CA LEU A 305 -19.63 10.09 3.52
C LEU A 305 -18.36 10.94 3.45
N ALA A 306 -17.37 10.69 4.31
CA ALA A 306 -16.08 11.38 4.27
C ALA A 306 -15.25 11.05 3.01
N VAL A 307 -15.29 9.81 2.54
CA VAL A 307 -14.60 9.39 1.31
C VAL A 307 -15.28 9.94 0.06
N GLY A 308 -16.60 10.07 0.08
CA GLY A 308 -17.41 10.59 -1.01
C GLY A 308 -17.60 12.11 -1.05
N ARG A 309 -16.90 12.88 -0.21
CA ARG A 309 -17.06 14.34 -0.17
C ARG A 309 -16.56 15.00 -1.45
N GLU A 310 -17.33 15.97 -1.94
CA GLU A 310 -16.99 16.80 -3.10
C GLU A 310 -15.63 17.50 -2.95
N GLU A 311 -15.28 17.96 -1.74
CA GLU A 311 -14.02 18.68 -1.51
C GLU A 311 -12.77 17.77 -1.44
N ARG A 312 -12.96 16.45 -1.38
CA ARG A 312 -11.86 15.48 -1.30
C ARG A 312 -11.54 14.97 -2.69
N SER A 313 -10.28 15.12 -3.13
CA SER A 313 -9.79 14.54 -4.37
C SER A 313 -9.28 13.11 -4.11
N PRO A 314 -10.02 12.06 -4.52
CA PRO A 314 -9.64 10.67 -4.25
C PRO A 314 -8.29 10.35 -4.89
N TRP A 315 -7.46 9.51 -4.26
CA TRP A 315 -6.10 9.16 -4.69
C TRP A 315 -5.06 10.29 -4.62
N LEU A 316 -5.48 11.51 -4.32
CA LEU A 316 -4.61 12.69 -4.14
C LEU A 316 -4.65 13.20 -2.70
N ASP A 317 -5.83 13.22 -2.08
CA ASP A 317 -6.07 13.57 -0.68
C ASP A 317 -6.20 12.31 0.16
N GLU A 318 -5.05 11.79 0.57
CA GLU A 318 -4.95 10.55 1.36
C GLU A 318 -4.51 10.81 2.81
N PRO A 319 -4.79 9.87 3.73
CA PRO A 319 -4.36 9.95 5.12
C PRO A 319 -2.85 10.15 5.25
N ARG A 320 -2.48 10.96 6.23
CA ARG A 320 -1.11 11.42 6.46
C ARG A 320 -0.48 10.72 7.65
N CYS A 321 0.82 10.47 7.60
CA CYS A 321 1.53 9.85 8.72
C CYS A 321 1.46 10.75 9.96
N GLU A 322 1.60 12.05 9.74
CA GLU A 322 1.56 13.07 10.80
C GLU A 322 0.23 13.15 11.52
N SER A 323 -0.85 12.65 10.92
CA SER A 323 -2.17 12.68 11.53
C SER A 323 -2.25 11.86 12.82
N CYS A 324 -1.51 10.74 12.88
CA CYS A 324 -1.42 9.87 14.05
C CYS A 324 -0.04 9.92 14.71
N HIS A 325 1.02 10.06 13.92
CA HIS A 325 2.41 10.17 14.37
C HIS A 325 2.80 11.64 14.53
N THR A 326 2.16 12.29 15.48
CA THR A 326 2.13 13.76 15.62
C THR A 326 3.39 14.38 16.23
N GLY A 327 4.46 13.61 16.35
CA GLY A 327 5.72 14.05 16.91
C GLY A 327 6.43 12.97 17.72
N ASP A 328 7.18 13.40 18.72
CA ASP A 328 8.07 12.59 19.53
C ASP A 328 7.63 12.51 20.99
N ALA A 329 8.36 11.82 21.86
CA ALA A 329 7.96 11.56 23.24
C ALA A 329 7.83 12.82 24.13
N THR A 330 8.33 13.98 23.66
CA THR A 330 8.29 15.24 24.41
C THR A 330 7.44 16.31 23.75
N SER A 331 7.14 16.14 22.46
CA SER A 331 6.37 17.09 21.66
C SER A 331 5.50 16.33 20.68
N HIS A 332 4.25 16.09 21.06
CA HIS A 332 3.22 15.41 20.27
C HIS A 332 1.82 15.95 20.63
N LEU A 333 0.82 15.65 19.81
CA LEU A 333 -0.58 15.95 20.11
C LEU A 333 -1.18 14.88 21.03
N GLY A 334 -2.11 15.29 21.89
CA GLY A 334 -2.83 14.39 22.79
C GLY A 334 -1.98 13.81 23.92
N SER A 335 -2.53 12.84 24.64
CA SER A 335 -1.86 12.16 25.76
C SER A 335 -1.00 10.96 25.37
N SER A 336 -1.15 10.48 24.13
CA SER A 336 -0.44 9.32 23.59
C SER A 336 0.47 9.74 22.44
N ILE A 337 1.68 9.17 22.38
CA ILE A 337 2.67 9.47 21.32
C ILE A 337 2.14 9.08 19.92
N ARG A 338 1.32 8.03 19.86
CA ARG A 338 0.61 7.59 18.65
C ARG A 338 -0.88 7.69 18.90
N LEU A 339 -1.60 8.38 18.03
CA LEU A 339 -3.05 8.40 18.03
C LEU A 339 -3.58 7.20 17.22
N SER A 340 -4.79 6.76 17.52
CA SER A 340 -5.47 5.72 16.75
C SER A 340 -6.33 6.28 15.61
N GLN A 341 -6.57 7.60 15.59
CA GLN A 341 -7.47 8.25 14.63
C GLN A 341 -6.77 9.44 13.97
N ALA A 342 -6.86 9.50 12.64
CA ALA A 342 -6.13 10.44 11.79
C ALA A 342 -6.82 11.80 11.62
N TRP A 343 -8.07 11.93 12.05
CA TRP A 343 -8.88 13.14 11.89
C TRP A 343 -9.33 13.70 13.24
N SER A 344 -9.79 14.95 13.25
CA SER A 344 -10.03 15.72 14.48
C SER A 344 -11.48 16.11 14.78
N ASP A 345 -12.34 16.03 13.77
CA ASP A 345 -13.72 16.48 13.81
C ASP A 345 -14.69 15.28 13.85
N ASP A 346 -15.55 15.12 12.84
CA ASP A 346 -16.58 14.10 12.77
C ASP A 346 -16.21 13.03 11.74
N ILE A 347 -16.63 11.77 11.94
CA ILE A 347 -16.28 10.64 11.06
C ILE A 347 -16.75 10.83 9.61
N ASP A 348 -17.83 11.58 9.39
CA ASP A 348 -18.40 11.88 8.06
C ASP A 348 -17.68 13.07 7.38
N THR A 349 -16.80 13.75 8.09
CA THR A 349 -15.93 14.81 7.53
C THR A 349 -14.47 14.37 7.45
N ALA A 350 -13.97 13.78 8.53
CA ALA A 350 -12.63 13.26 8.69
C ALA A 350 -11.51 14.24 8.29
N THR A 351 -11.58 15.48 8.77
CA THR A 351 -10.52 16.49 8.53
C THR A 351 -9.19 16.02 9.13
N PRO A 352 -8.14 15.78 8.32
CA PRO A 352 -6.86 15.27 8.79
C PRO A 352 -6.22 16.16 9.84
N ARG A 353 -5.63 15.55 10.87
CA ARG A 353 -4.80 16.24 11.86
C ARG A 353 -3.50 16.71 11.22
N ILE A 354 -3.09 17.92 11.57
CA ILE A 354 -1.80 18.49 11.14
C ILE A 354 -0.93 18.66 12.38
N ALA A 355 0.21 17.98 12.41
CA ALA A 355 1.15 18.03 13.51
C ALA A 355 2.07 19.26 13.41
N SER A 356 2.35 19.90 14.53
CA SER A 356 3.40 20.92 14.61
C SER A 356 4.79 20.30 14.60
N ASN A 357 4.95 19.11 15.19
CA ASN A 357 6.19 18.35 15.15
C ASN A 357 6.14 17.37 13.97
N LYS A 358 6.90 17.69 12.92
CA LYS A 358 6.92 16.95 11.64
C LYS A 358 7.90 15.77 11.62
N ARG A 359 8.44 15.32 12.76
CA ARG A 359 9.48 14.26 12.82
C ARG A 359 9.13 12.99 12.03
N PHE A 360 7.86 12.60 12.08
CA PHE A 360 7.33 11.40 11.39
C PHE A 360 6.33 11.75 10.27
N ALA A 361 6.29 13.02 9.86
CA ALA A 361 5.46 13.46 8.75
C ALA A 361 6.08 13.02 7.42
N GLU A 362 5.21 12.73 6.46
CA GLU A 362 5.58 12.74 5.05
C GLU A 362 6.00 14.15 4.59
N ASN A 363 6.57 14.28 3.37
CA ASN A 363 6.96 15.62 2.90
C ASN A 363 5.73 16.48 2.61
N ASP A 364 5.83 17.80 2.80
CA ASP A 364 4.72 18.73 2.56
C ASP A 364 4.12 18.53 1.15
N ASN A 365 2.79 18.50 1.09
CA ASN A 365 2.01 18.32 -0.15
C ASN A 365 2.43 17.10 -0.99
N THR A 366 2.95 16.06 -0.34
CA THR A 366 3.42 14.85 -1.01
C THR A 366 2.83 13.62 -0.34
N LEU A 367 2.26 12.70 -1.11
CA LEU A 367 1.80 11.41 -0.59
C LEU A 367 2.95 10.62 0.05
N TYR A 368 2.65 9.78 1.05
CA TYR A 368 3.62 8.87 1.65
C TYR A 368 4.41 8.06 0.60
N ARG A 369 3.71 7.46 -0.38
CA ARG A 369 4.32 6.66 -1.45
C ARG A 369 5.32 7.44 -2.31
N ASN A 370 5.23 8.77 -2.32
CA ASN A 370 6.07 9.69 -3.10
C ASN A 370 7.06 10.48 -2.23
N SER A 371 7.05 10.28 -0.92
CA SER A 371 7.87 11.03 0.03
C SER A 371 9.25 10.42 0.20
N LEU A 372 10.24 11.28 0.43
CA LEU A 372 11.64 10.92 0.58
C LEU A 372 12.16 11.36 1.97
N GLY A 373 13.04 10.56 2.54
CA GLY A 373 13.73 10.82 3.80
C GLY A 373 15.21 10.45 3.72
N HIS A 374 15.93 10.58 4.85
CA HIS A 374 17.31 10.10 5.08
C HIS A 374 18.17 9.83 3.82
N GLY A 375 18.77 10.88 3.25
CA GLY A 375 19.63 10.75 2.07
C GLY A 375 18.90 10.65 0.72
N GLY A 376 17.59 10.89 0.71
CA GLY A 376 16.72 10.81 -0.47
C GLY A 376 16.07 9.45 -0.69
N VAL A 377 16.13 8.55 0.31
CA VAL A 377 15.48 7.24 0.26
C VAL A 377 13.97 7.41 0.39
N ALA A 378 13.20 6.75 -0.47
CA ALA A 378 11.74 6.77 -0.43
C ALA A 378 11.23 6.12 0.85
N CYS A 379 10.15 6.69 1.43
CA CYS A 379 9.56 6.17 2.67
C CYS A 379 9.20 4.67 2.55
N GLU A 380 8.63 4.25 1.42
CA GLU A 380 8.29 2.85 1.16
C GLU A 380 9.51 1.92 1.12
N GLY A 381 10.70 2.44 0.76
CA GLY A 381 11.94 1.68 0.80
C GLY A 381 12.41 1.30 2.21
N CYS A 382 11.94 2.02 3.23
CA CYS A 382 12.20 1.69 4.63
C CYS A 382 11.01 1.02 5.31
N HIS A 383 9.80 1.44 4.99
CA HIS A 383 8.59 1.10 5.74
C HIS A 383 7.68 0.07 5.04
N GLY A 384 7.82 -0.17 3.74
CA GLY A 384 6.88 -0.97 2.95
C GLY A 384 5.76 -0.13 2.31
N SER A 385 4.89 -0.74 1.52
CA SER A 385 3.84 -0.01 0.79
C SER A 385 2.67 0.44 1.68
N THR A 386 1.91 1.43 1.21
CA THR A 386 0.64 1.83 1.87
C THR A 386 -0.25 0.62 2.15
N HIS A 387 -0.90 0.60 3.32
CA HIS A 387 -1.71 -0.52 3.85
C HIS A 387 -0.96 -1.83 4.17
N ALA A 388 0.31 -1.95 3.78
CA ALA A 388 1.18 -3.10 4.04
C ALA A 388 2.52 -2.70 4.70
N ILE A 389 2.55 -1.57 5.42
CA ILE A 389 3.71 -1.12 6.19
C ILE A 389 4.19 -2.24 7.11
N TRP A 390 5.49 -2.51 7.13
CA TRP A 390 6.07 -3.64 7.84
C TRP A 390 6.09 -3.44 9.37
N PRO A 391 5.91 -4.52 10.15
CA PRO A 391 5.69 -5.89 9.68
C PRO A 391 4.22 -6.20 9.39
N ASN A 392 3.98 -7.15 8.50
CA ASN A 392 2.70 -7.87 8.46
C ASN A 392 2.68 -8.84 9.66
N ALA A 393 1.56 -8.89 10.39
CA ALA A 393 1.41 -9.71 11.60
C ALA A 393 1.51 -11.22 11.32
N ASN A 394 1.15 -11.66 10.10
CA ASN A 394 1.41 -13.03 9.66
C ASN A 394 2.90 -13.18 9.32
N PRO A 395 3.66 -14.00 10.07
CA PRO A 395 5.11 -14.16 9.83
C PRO A 395 5.43 -14.82 8.48
N GLN A 396 4.46 -15.49 7.85
CA GLN A 396 4.62 -16.14 6.54
C GLN A 396 4.16 -15.26 5.37
N ALA A 397 3.66 -14.05 5.64
CA ALA A 397 3.21 -13.15 4.58
C ALA A 397 4.37 -12.72 3.68
N ASN A 398 4.12 -12.72 2.37
CA ASN A 398 5.07 -12.28 1.35
C ASN A 398 5.58 -10.85 1.60
N ASP A 399 4.76 -9.97 2.20
CA ASP A 399 5.15 -8.59 2.52
C ASP A 399 6.40 -8.53 3.40
N ASN A 400 6.60 -9.49 4.31
CA ASN A 400 7.74 -9.46 5.22
C ASN A 400 9.07 -9.81 4.53
N LEU A 401 9.05 -10.44 3.35
CA LEU A 401 10.25 -10.99 2.70
C LEU A 401 11.29 -9.91 2.37
N ALA A 402 10.87 -8.77 1.82
CA ALA A 402 11.78 -7.67 1.48
C ALA A 402 12.55 -7.17 2.73
N SER A 403 11.84 -6.90 3.83
CA SER A 403 12.48 -6.46 5.07
C SER A 403 13.42 -7.54 5.64
N ILE A 404 13.04 -8.81 5.58
CA ILE A 404 13.89 -9.92 6.03
C ILE A 404 15.15 -10.04 5.17
N GLN A 405 15.06 -9.90 3.85
CA GLN A 405 16.22 -9.92 2.95
C GLN A 405 17.20 -8.76 3.25
N LEU A 406 16.67 -7.59 3.63
CA LEU A 406 17.47 -6.38 3.86
C LEU A 406 18.17 -6.32 5.22
N GLN A 407 17.52 -6.76 6.29
CA GLN A 407 18.05 -6.64 7.67
C GLN A 407 18.02 -7.93 8.50
N GLY A 408 17.56 -9.04 7.93
CA GLY A 408 17.50 -10.35 8.59
C GLY A 408 16.29 -10.55 9.52
N HIS A 409 15.38 -9.58 9.61
CA HIS A 409 14.15 -9.70 10.39
C HIS A 409 13.01 -8.89 9.78
N ALA A 410 11.76 -9.27 10.10
CA ALA A 410 10.59 -8.53 9.67
C ALA A 410 10.45 -7.20 10.41
N GLY A 411 10.01 -6.15 9.71
CA GLY A 411 9.72 -4.83 10.26
C GLY A 411 10.25 -3.69 9.40
N THR A 412 9.94 -2.45 9.79
CA THR A 412 10.58 -1.26 9.19
C THR A 412 12.10 -1.42 9.22
N VAL A 413 12.79 -1.04 8.14
CA VAL A 413 14.24 -1.09 8.03
C VAL A 413 14.85 -0.11 9.02
N SER A 414 15.47 -0.64 10.08
CA SER A 414 16.10 0.14 11.15
C SER A 414 17.60 -0.15 11.28
N ASP A 415 18.07 -1.26 10.73
CA ASP A 415 19.48 -1.66 10.86
C ASP A 415 20.34 -0.87 9.87
N CYS A 416 21.09 0.11 10.38
CA CYS A 416 21.89 1.00 9.55
C CYS A 416 22.88 0.26 8.63
N ALA A 417 23.32 -0.94 9.05
CA ALA A 417 24.22 -1.79 8.28
C ALA A 417 23.64 -2.25 6.92
N THR A 418 22.31 -2.21 6.74
CA THR A 418 21.65 -2.46 5.44
C THR A 418 22.22 -1.54 4.36
N CYS A 419 22.47 -0.26 4.67
CA CYS A 419 23.02 0.70 3.71
C CYS A 419 24.47 1.10 4.03
N HIS A 420 24.84 1.21 5.30
CA HIS A 420 26.15 1.71 5.72
C HIS A 420 27.16 0.56 5.89
N THR A 421 28.33 0.66 5.26
CA THR A 421 29.43 -0.31 5.45
C THR A 421 30.26 -0.01 6.70
N SER A 422 30.31 1.26 7.09
CA SER A 422 30.84 1.75 8.36
C SER A 422 30.05 2.99 8.75
N LEU A 423 29.78 3.17 10.04
CA LEU A 423 29.02 4.31 10.54
C LEU A 423 29.58 4.74 11.92
N PRO A 424 30.18 5.94 12.03
CA PRO A 424 30.48 6.55 13.32
C PRO A 424 29.21 6.71 14.17
N LEU A 425 29.36 6.89 15.48
CA LEU A 425 28.22 7.24 16.32
C LEU A 425 27.63 8.57 15.87
N THR A 426 26.30 8.64 15.81
CA THR A 426 25.58 9.80 15.31
C THR A 426 24.15 9.82 15.85
N LEU A 427 23.52 11.00 15.79
CA LEU A 427 22.08 11.22 15.98
C LEU A 427 21.38 11.61 14.65
N SER A 428 22.11 11.59 13.53
CA SER A 428 21.63 12.05 12.22
C SER A 428 20.99 10.93 11.38
N GLY A 429 20.48 9.89 12.03
CA GLY A 429 19.71 8.84 11.37
C GLY A 429 18.32 9.30 10.93
N PRO A 430 17.55 8.42 10.27
CA PRO A 430 16.14 8.69 9.96
C PRO A 430 15.39 9.10 11.23
N HIS A 431 14.53 10.12 11.15
CA HIS A 431 13.74 10.64 12.28
C HIS A 431 14.57 11.10 13.50
N GLY A 432 15.86 11.40 13.32
CA GLY A 432 16.78 11.74 14.41
C GLY A 432 17.22 10.54 15.25
N MET A 433 17.10 9.33 14.68
CA MET A 433 17.56 8.11 15.32
C MET A 433 19.08 8.08 15.42
N HIS A 434 19.57 7.46 16.49
CA HIS A 434 20.95 7.07 16.61
C HIS A 434 21.22 5.71 15.96
N ASN A 435 22.49 5.27 15.97
CA ASN A 435 22.89 3.96 15.48
C ASN A 435 22.09 2.85 16.20
N VAL A 436 21.23 2.14 15.48
CA VAL A 436 20.54 0.94 15.96
C VAL A 436 21.37 -0.29 15.62
N ASN A 437 21.29 -1.32 16.47
CA ASN A 437 22.07 -2.55 16.33
C ASN A 437 23.60 -2.33 16.28
N SER A 438 24.09 -1.26 16.92
CA SER A 438 25.52 -0.97 17.02
C SER A 438 26.06 -1.41 18.37
N ARG A 439 27.04 -2.31 18.36
CA ARG A 439 27.75 -2.74 19.58
C ARG A 439 28.48 -1.60 20.28
N GLY A 440 28.93 -0.60 19.52
CA GLY A 440 29.68 0.55 20.04
C GLY A 440 28.82 1.70 20.54
N TRP A 441 27.49 1.67 20.32
CA TRP A 441 26.59 2.71 20.81
C TRP A 441 26.61 2.79 22.33
N ASN A 442 26.44 1.66 23.01
CA ASN A 442 26.43 1.64 24.47
C ASN A 442 27.72 2.25 25.03
N LEU A 443 28.88 1.87 24.50
CA LEU A 443 30.18 2.27 25.06
C LEU A 443 30.54 3.77 24.99
N ASN A 444 29.94 4.56 24.08
CA ASN A 444 30.39 5.95 23.86
C ASN A 444 29.23 6.91 23.54
N HIS A 445 28.02 6.61 24.01
CA HIS A 445 26.87 7.52 23.79
C HIS A 445 26.73 8.59 24.87
N GLU A 446 27.48 8.51 25.97
CA GLU A 446 27.45 9.46 27.09
C GLU A 446 27.71 10.90 26.62
N ASP A 447 28.76 11.12 25.82
CA ASP A 447 29.09 12.44 25.26
C ASP A 447 27.91 13.08 24.48
N PHE A 448 27.08 12.27 23.82
CA PHE A 448 25.89 12.76 23.11
C PHE A 448 24.79 13.19 24.08
N TYR A 449 24.62 12.44 25.17
CA TYR A 449 23.66 12.80 26.21
C TYR A 449 24.09 14.07 26.95
N GLU A 450 25.36 14.18 27.35
CA GLU A 450 25.88 15.38 28.02
C GLU A 450 25.75 16.64 27.14
N ALA A 451 25.96 16.49 25.83
CA ALA A 451 25.86 17.61 24.88
C ALA A 451 24.42 18.05 24.64
N ASP A 452 23.47 17.12 24.50
CA ASP A 452 22.04 17.42 24.32
C ASP A 452 21.14 16.33 24.90
N PRO A 453 20.78 16.41 26.19
CA PRO A 453 19.88 15.45 26.83
C PRO A 453 18.50 15.38 26.15
N ASN A 454 18.04 16.47 25.54
CA ASN A 454 16.71 16.52 24.93
C ASN A 454 16.65 15.68 23.66
N SER A 455 17.77 15.51 22.94
CA SER A 455 17.85 14.59 21.80
C SER A 455 17.46 13.16 22.21
N CYS A 456 17.98 12.66 23.33
CA CYS A 456 17.63 11.35 23.86
C CYS A 456 16.19 11.31 24.39
N ARG A 457 15.78 12.33 25.16
CA ARG A 457 14.42 12.41 25.72
C ARG A 457 13.34 12.41 24.64
N SER A 458 13.63 12.95 23.45
CA SER A 458 12.69 12.95 22.33
C SER A 458 12.23 11.55 21.92
N CYS A 459 13.05 10.51 22.09
CA CYS A 459 12.66 9.13 21.78
C CYS A 459 12.47 8.27 23.04
N HIS A 460 13.30 8.48 24.06
CA HIS A 460 13.32 7.66 25.28
C HIS A 460 12.44 8.20 26.41
N GLY A 461 11.75 9.32 26.18
CA GLY A 461 10.87 9.97 27.17
C GLY A 461 11.65 10.88 28.12
N THR A 462 10.92 11.78 28.79
CA THR A 462 11.52 12.77 29.72
C THR A 462 12.30 12.13 30.87
N ASN A 463 11.87 10.94 31.30
CA ASN A 463 12.50 10.15 32.37
C ASN A 463 13.47 9.07 31.86
N LEU A 464 13.73 9.02 30.55
CA LEU A 464 14.65 8.07 29.90
C LEU A 464 14.33 6.59 30.17
N GLN A 465 13.06 6.26 30.48
CA GLN A 465 12.60 4.89 30.69
C GLN A 465 12.30 4.14 29.39
N GLY A 466 12.45 4.81 28.26
CA GLY A 466 12.08 4.29 26.95
C GLY A 466 10.59 4.49 26.66
N THR A 467 10.27 4.56 25.37
CA THR A 467 8.90 4.67 24.88
C THR A 467 8.66 3.72 23.71
N VAL A 468 7.48 3.81 23.10
CA VAL A 468 7.18 3.12 21.83
C VAL A 468 8.10 3.52 20.67
N LEU A 469 8.85 4.63 20.80
CA LEU A 469 9.83 5.09 19.80
C LEU A 469 11.23 4.50 20.01
N SER A 470 11.52 3.91 21.18
CA SER A 470 12.84 3.38 21.54
C SER A 470 12.83 1.86 21.75
N GLN A 471 11.93 1.16 21.05
CA GLN A 471 11.81 -0.30 21.16
C GLN A 471 12.80 -1.02 20.24
N THR A 472 13.33 -2.15 20.72
CA THR A 472 14.17 -3.05 19.90
C THR A 472 13.35 -3.69 18.77
N ALA A 473 13.78 -3.50 17.51
CA ALA A 473 13.07 -4.07 16.34
C ALA A 473 13.22 -5.60 16.19
N ALA A 474 14.24 -6.18 16.82
CA ALA A 474 14.54 -7.61 16.87
C ALA A 474 15.18 -7.95 18.22
N ASP A 475 15.45 -9.23 18.47
CA ASP A 475 16.27 -9.64 19.60
C ASP A 475 17.69 -9.08 19.42
N ARG A 476 18.21 -8.42 20.45
CA ARG A 476 19.53 -7.75 20.42
C ARG A 476 20.38 -8.17 21.59
N THR A 477 21.68 -8.13 21.37
CA THR A 477 22.67 -8.27 22.43
C THR A 477 23.59 -7.05 22.39
N TYR A 478 23.61 -6.28 23.48
CA TYR A 478 24.44 -5.09 23.64
C TYR A 478 25.57 -5.36 24.63
N LEU A 479 26.65 -4.59 24.55
CA LEU A 479 27.64 -4.54 25.62
C LEU A 479 27.12 -3.66 26.77
N ARG A 480 27.63 -3.91 27.97
CA ARG A 480 27.51 -3.00 29.12
C ARG A 480 28.82 -2.20 29.28
N ASP A 481 28.69 -0.91 29.57
CA ASP A 481 29.77 0.08 29.69
C ASP A 481 30.71 -0.16 30.87
N ASP A 482 30.23 -0.80 31.94
CA ASP A 482 31.01 -0.98 33.18
C ASP A 482 32.30 -1.80 33.00
N ASP A 483 32.37 -2.69 32.00
CA ASP A 483 33.56 -3.51 31.73
C ASP A 483 33.80 -3.86 30.26
N GLY A 484 32.91 -3.52 29.32
CA GLY A 484 33.05 -3.81 27.89
C GLY A 484 33.09 -5.30 27.52
N GLU A 485 32.99 -6.19 28.53
CA GLU A 485 33.04 -7.65 28.40
C GLU A 485 31.67 -8.27 28.66
N ARG A 486 30.86 -7.67 29.55
CA ARG A 486 29.51 -8.15 29.83
C ARG A 486 28.54 -7.71 28.74
N THR A 487 27.58 -8.59 28.47
CA THR A 487 26.49 -8.33 27.55
C THR A 487 25.15 -8.36 28.25
N ILE A 488 24.19 -7.65 27.67
CA ILE A 488 22.76 -7.76 27.98
C ILE A 488 22.02 -8.18 26.72
N SER A 489 21.09 -9.13 26.87
CA SER A 489 20.19 -9.55 25.79
C SER A 489 18.82 -8.93 26.01
N LEU A 490 18.33 -8.20 25.02
CA LEU A 490 17.02 -7.58 25.01
C LEU A 490 16.16 -8.25 23.94
N ALA A 491 14.99 -8.75 24.33
CA ALA A 491 14.04 -9.31 23.39
C ALA A 491 13.45 -8.21 22.49
N LYS A 492 12.97 -8.59 21.30
CA LYS A 492 12.19 -7.71 20.42
C LYS A 492 11.05 -7.02 21.18
N GLY A 493 10.82 -5.74 20.90
CA GLY A 493 9.76 -4.93 21.50
C GLY A 493 10.10 -4.36 22.88
N THR A 494 11.31 -4.64 23.40
CA THR A 494 11.76 -4.07 24.68
C THR A 494 12.01 -2.57 24.51
N ALA A 495 11.32 -1.73 25.27
CA ALA A 495 11.62 -0.31 25.34
C ALA A 495 12.98 -0.11 26.02
N VAL A 496 13.91 0.53 25.33
CA VAL A 496 15.28 0.71 25.83
C VAL A 496 15.34 1.90 26.79
N SER A 497 15.73 1.65 28.04
CA SER A 497 16.01 2.65 29.07
C SER A 497 17.50 2.65 29.45
N CYS A 498 17.98 3.75 30.04
CA CYS A 498 19.35 3.84 30.59
C CYS A 498 19.62 2.69 31.59
N THR A 499 18.64 2.41 32.46
CA THR A 499 18.71 1.40 33.55
C THR A 499 18.90 -0.04 33.11
N LEU A 500 18.67 -0.36 31.83
CA LEU A 500 18.96 -1.69 31.31
C LEU A 500 20.46 -1.97 31.31
N CYS A 501 21.28 -0.96 31.08
CA CYS A 501 22.72 -1.10 30.99
C CYS A 501 23.43 -0.53 32.23
N HIS A 502 23.10 0.71 32.63
CA HIS A 502 23.79 1.49 33.68
C HIS A 502 22.81 2.24 34.58
N GLU A 503 23.29 2.82 35.68
CA GLU A 503 22.45 3.70 36.51
C GLU A 503 22.05 4.98 35.74
N TYR A 504 21.06 5.72 36.26
CA TYR A 504 20.68 6.99 35.64
C TYR A 504 21.81 8.01 35.77
N PRO A 505 22.00 8.89 34.78
CA PRO A 505 22.86 10.05 34.96
C PRO A 505 22.31 10.88 36.14
N GLU A 506 23.17 11.21 37.10
CA GLU A 506 22.77 12.05 38.24
C GLU A 506 22.25 13.39 37.70
N GLU A 507 21.08 13.84 38.17
CA GLU A 507 20.65 15.20 37.89
C GLU A 507 21.58 16.13 38.65
N ASP A 508 22.41 16.90 37.94
CA ASP A 508 23.12 18.04 38.54
C ASP A 508 22.03 19.02 39.06
N ASP A 509 21.94 19.11 40.40
CA ASP A 509 21.05 19.99 41.19
C ASP A 509 21.05 21.47 40.73
#